data_AF-A0A963RLW4-F1
#
_entry.id   AF-A0A963RLW4-F1
#
_cell.length_a   1.000
_cell.length_b   1.000
_cell.length_c   1.000
_cell.angle_alpha   90.00
_cell.angle_beta   90.00
_cell.angle_gamma   90.00
#
_symmetry.space_group_name_H-M   'P 1'
#
loop_
_entity.id
_entity.type
_entity.pdbx_description
1 polymer ?
#
loop_
_entity_poly.entity_id
_entity_poly.type
_entity_poly.pdbx_seq_one_letter_code
_entity_poly.pdbx_strand_id
1 'polypeptide(L)'
;MIASDIKIDAAFDSGNIEVVSISGPTAHLRIPHDHMSEFAQWFHFRVSGAAGRELTLTIDNLKASAYPEGWPGYRACVSEDRAFWGRADSVYDPEADNGTLTIRYTPASDLAWFAYFAPYSMER
;
A
#
# COMPACT_ATOMS: atom_id res chain seq x y z
N MET A 1 21.28 -12.93 -12.06
CA MET A 1 21.28 -11.84 -11.08
C MET A 1 19.92 -11.85 -10.41
N ILE A 2 19.87 -12.04 -9.09
CA ILE A 2 18.63 -11.80 -8.34
C ILE A 2 18.31 -10.31 -8.45
N ALA A 3 17.09 -9.96 -8.85
CA ALA A 3 16.68 -8.56 -8.88
C ALA A 3 16.76 -8.01 -7.46
N SER A 4 17.30 -6.80 -7.30
CA SER A 4 17.39 -6.16 -5.98
C SER A 4 16.00 -5.92 -5.39
N ASP A 5 15.88 -6.00 -4.08
CA ASP A 5 14.62 -5.70 -3.38
C ASP A 5 14.20 -4.25 -3.60
N ILE A 6 12.88 -4.02 -3.68
CA ILE A 6 12.30 -2.68 -3.52
C ILE A 6 12.51 -2.20 -2.07
N LYS A 7 12.37 -0.90 -1.83
CA LYS A 7 12.30 -0.36 -0.47
C LYS A 7 10.97 0.32 -0.23
N ILE A 8 10.42 0.11 0.96
CA ILE A 8 9.15 0.69 1.40
C ILE A 8 9.42 1.58 2.60
N ASP A 9 8.85 2.78 2.58
CA ASP A 9 9.01 3.79 3.62
C ASP A 9 7.67 4.47 3.88
N ALA A 10 7.41 4.80 5.15
CA ALA A 10 6.24 5.53 5.60
C ALA A 10 6.59 6.57 6.68
N ALA A 11 7.88 6.90 6.86
CA ALA A 11 8.34 7.89 7.83
C ALA A 11 8.16 9.33 7.30
N PHE A 12 6.92 9.72 7.01
CA PHE A 12 6.55 11.04 6.50
C PHE A 12 5.10 11.40 6.91
N ASP A 13 4.68 12.64 6.64
CA ASP A 13 3.33 13.11 6.98
C ASP A 13 2.24 12.21 6.39
N SER A 14 1.26 11.82 7.22
CA SER A 14 0.23 10.81 6.94
C SER A 14 0.72 9.40 6.62
N GLY A 15 2.03 9.12 6.66
CA GLY A 15 2.57 7.80 6.35
C GLY A 15 2.15 6.75 7.37
N ASN A 16 1.65 5.61 6.88
CA ASN A 16 1.23 4.48 7.70
C ASN A 16 1.36 3.17 6.91
N ILE A 17 2.33 2.32 7.28
CA ILE A 17 2.41 0.92 6.85
C ILE A 17 3.43 0.18 7.75
N GLU A 18 3.21 -1.11 7.97
CA GLU A 18 4.22 -2.03 8.50
C GLU A 18 4.71 -2.94 7.36
N VAL A 19 6.02 -3.14 7.26
CA VAL A 19 6.64 -4.07 6.31
C VAL A 19 6.90 -5.40 7.01
N VAL A 20 6.22 -6.46 6.59
CA VAL A 20 6.41 -7.82 7.11
C VAL A 20 7.55 -8.52 6.39
N SER A 21 7.57 -8.47 5.06
CA SER A 21 8.66 -9.00 4.24
C SER A 21 8.73 -8.36 2.86
N ILE A 22 9.92 -8.41 2.24
CA ILE A 22 10.15 -7.99 0.85
C ILE A 22 10.96 -9.08 0.14
N SER A 23 10.61 -9.36 -1.11
CA SER A 23 11.40 -10.21 -2.01
C SER A 23 11.26 -9.70 -3.45
N GLY A 24 12.34 -9.13 -3.98
CA GLY A 24 12.33 -8.50 -5.30
C GLY A 24 11.31 -7.36 -5.37
N PRO A 25 10.32 -7.40 -6.29
CA PRO A 25 9.25 -6.41 -6.40
C PRO A 25 7.99 -6.77 -5.59
N THR A 26 8.05 -7.83 -4.78
CA THR A 26 6.92 -8.29 -3.97
C THR A 26 7.11 -7.87 -2.52
N ALA A 27 6.05 -7.40 -1.87
CA ALA A 27 6.07 -7.09 -0.45
C ALA A 27 4.80 -7.55 0.25
N HIS A 28 4.96 -8.03 1.48
CA HIS A 28 3.88 -8.34 2.40
C HIS A 28 3.85 -7.29 3.51
N LEU A 29 2.67 -6.71 3.73
CA LEU A 29 2.46 -5.51 4.51
C LEU A 29 1.30 -5.69 5.49
N ARG A 30 1.29 -4.82 6.51
CA ARG A 30 0.20 -4.68 7.48
C ARG A 30 -0.15 -3.22 7.69
N ILE A 31 -1.41 -2.97 8.05
CA ILE A 31 -1.85 -1.64 8.50
C ILE A 31 -1.66 -1.58 10.01
N PRO A 32 -0.77 -0.73 10.53
CA PRO A 32 -0.65 -0.50 11.97
C PRO A 32 -1.95 0.08 12.52
N HIS A 33 -2.22 -0.20 13.79
CA HIS A 33 -3.27 0.51 14.52
C HIS A 33 -2.91 2.00 14.61
N ASP A 34 -3.92 2.86 14.44
CA ASP A 34 -3.73 4.30 14.65
C ASP A 34 -3.33 4.56 16.12
N HIS A 35 -2.56 5.62 16.35
CA HIS A 35 -2.07 5.96 17.69
C HIS A 35 -3.25 6.15 18.67
N MET A 36 -3.30 5.30 19.70
CA MET A 36 -4.38 5.23 20.70
C MET A 36 -5.77 4.85 20.16
N SER A 37 -5.83 4.09 19.07
CA SER A 37 -7.07 3.63 18.46
C SER A 37 -7.06 2.12 18.26
N GLU A 38 -8.19 1.46 18.48
CA GLU A 38 -8.38 0.06 18.05
C GLU A 38 -8.61 -0.04 16.54
N PHE A 39 -8.81 1.08 15.85
CA PHE A 39 -9.12 1.16 14.43
C PHE A 39 -7.83 1.17 13.57
N ALA A 40 -7.79 0.30 12.57
CA ALA A 40 -6.81 0.30 11.49
C ALA A 40 -7.56 0.32 10.15
N GLN A 41 -7.26 1.29 9.28
CA GLN A 41 -7.88 1.39 7.95
C GLN A 41 -6.99 2.16 6.98
N TRP A 42 -6.42 3.27 7.45
CA TRP A 42 -5.59 4.15 6.65
C TRP A 42 -4.22 3.53 6.40
N PHE A 43 -3.80 3.51 5.14
CA PHE A 43 -2.41 3.26 4.78
C PHE A 43 -1.91 4.36 3.85
N HIS A 44 -0.63 4.67 3.94
CA HIS A 44 0.07 5.54 3.01
C HIS A 44 1.57 5.26 3.07
N PHE A 45 2.17 4.84 1.96
CA PHE A 45 3.58 4.50 1.90
C PHE A 45 4.18 4.78 0.53
N ARG A 46 5.50 4.91 0.49
CA ARG A 46 6.31 5.08 -0.72
C ARG A 46 7.07 3.79 -1.00
N VAL A 47 7.07 3.36 -2.26
CA VAL A 47 7.95 2.34 -2.81
C VAL A 47 9.06 3.02 -3.63
N SER A 48 10.30 2.56 -3.50
CA SER A 48 11.45 2.98 -4.31
C SER A 48 12.19 1.79 -4.92
N GLY A 49 12.97 2.01 -5.99
CA GLY A 49 13.58 0.92 -6.76
C GLY A 49 12.58 0.20 -7.67
N ALA A 50 11.51 0.89 -8.07
CA ALA A 50 10.32 0.28 -8.65
C ALA A 50 10.18 0.46 -10.18
N ALA A 51 11.02 1.30 -10.80
CA ALA A 51 10.89 1.67 -12.21
C ALA A 51 10.84 0.44 -13.14
N GLY A 52 9.78 0.33 -13.93
CA GLY A 52 9.59 -0.74 -14.92
C GLY A 52 9.36 -2.14 -14.34
N ARG A 53 9.14 -2.26 -13.02
CA ARG A 53 8.94 -3.54 -12.33
C ARG A 53 7.48 -3.66 -11.92
N GLU A 54 6.84 -4.77 -12.25
CA GLU A 54 5.51 -5.05 -11.73
C GLU A 54 5.61 -5.34 -10.23
N LEU A 55 5.04 -4.44 -9.44
CA LEU A 55 4.93 -4.58 -8.00
C LEU A 55 3.76 -5.51 -7.66
N THR A 56 3.97 -6.41 -6.70
CA THR A 56 2.89 -7.17 -6.05
C THR A 56 2.93 -6.88 -4.57
N LEU A 57 1.97 -6.09 -4.09
CA LEU A 57 1.92 -5.64 -2.70
C LEU A 57 0.70 -6.28 -2.03
N THR A 58 0.90 -7.09 -1.01
CA THR A 58 -0.19 -7.70 -0.24
C THR A 58 -0.33 -7.03 1.12
N ILE A 59 -1.56 -6.67 1.49
CA ILE A 59 -1.89 -6.14 2.82
C ILE A 59 -2.85 -7.14 3.46
N ASP A 60 -2.41 -7.83 4.52
CA ASP A 60 -3.20 -8.87 5.21
C ASP A 60 -4.03 -8.31 6.38
N ASN A 61 -4.75 -9.20 7.06
CA ASN A 61 -5.50 -8.93 8.29
C ASN A 61 -6.59 -7.85 8.15
N LEU A 62 -7.11 -7.64 6.95
CA LEU A 62 -8.07 -6.58 6.67
C LEU A 62 -9.49 -6.88 7.17
N LYS A 63 -9.84 -8.13 7.50
CA LYS A 63 -11.08 -8.44 8.24
C LYS A 63 -11.08 -7.82 9.65
N ALA A 64 -9.90 -7.53 10.21
CA ALA A 64 -9.75 -6.85 11.50
C ALA A 64 -9.68 -5.31 11.39
N SER A 65 -9.80 -4.76 10.18
CA SER A 65 -9.84 -3.32 9.96
C SER A 65 -11.12 -2.69 10.54
N ALA A 66 -11.15 -1.36 10.64
CA ALA A 66 -12.31 -0.63 11.15
C ALA A 66 -13.57 -0.83 10.29
N TYR A 67 -13.40 -0.97 8.97
CA TYR A 67 -14.47 -1.14 8.01
C TYR A 67 -14.14 -2.28 7.02
N PRO A 68 -14.27 -3.55 7.44
CA PRO A 68 -13.88 -4.70 6.62
C PRO A 68 -14.75 -4.84 5.36
N GLU A 69 -16.02 -4.42 5.42
CA GLU A 69 -16.93 -4.35 4.28
C GLU A 69 -16.51 -3.30 3.23
N GLY A 70 -15.52 -2.46 3.53
CA GLY A 70 -14.96 -1.48 2.61
C GLY A 70 -13.96 -2.06 1.60
N TRP A 71 -13.46 -3.28 1.81
CA TRP A 71 -12.43 -3.90 0.94
C TRP A 71 -12.95 -4.61 -0.31
N PRO A 72 -14.13 -5.26 -0.33
CA PRO A 72 -14.70 -5.80 -1.56
C PRO A 72 -14.86 -4.72 -2.64
N GLY A 73 -14.22 -4.92 -3.79
CA GLY A 73 -14.25 -3.97 -4.92
C GLY A 73 -13.41 -2.70 -4.73
N TYR A 74 -12.72 -2.55 -3.60
CA TYR A 74 -11.84 -1.42 -3.35
C TYR A 74 -10.58 -1.46 -4.23
N ARG A 75 -10.10 -0.26 -4.60
CA ARG A 75 -8.85 -0.08 -5.36
C ARG A 75 -7.95 0.97 -4.72
N ALA A 76 -6.70 0.60 -4.46
CA ALA A 76 -5.72 1.49 -3.85
C ALA A 76 -5.44 2.72 -4.70
N CYS A 77 -5.32 3.87 -4.05
CA CYS A 77 -4.82 5.09 -4.69
C CYS A 77 -3.32 4.93 -4.99
N VAL A 78 -2.88 5.35 -6.17
CA VAL A 78 -1.46 5.33 -6.56
C VAL A 78 -1.05 6.64 -7.23
N SER A 79 0.17 7.10 -6.97
CA SER A 79 0.75 8.30 -7.58
C SER A 79 2.26 8.15 -7.76
N GLU A 80 2.81 8.71 -8.83
CA GLU A 80 4.27 8.76 -9.05
C GLU A 80 4.85 10.17 -8.78
N ASP A 81 4.00 11.18 -8.61
CA ASP A 81 4.39 12.59 -8.44
C ASP A 81 3.75 13.27 -7.22
N ARG A 82 2.89 12.54 -6.49
CA ARG A 82 2.05 12.99 -5.36
C ARG A 82 1.02 14.08 -5.73
N ALA A 83 0.93 14.48 -7.00
CA ALA A 83 -0.01 15.48 -7.50
C ALA A 83 -1.22 14.82 -8.19
N PHE A 84 -0.97 13.84 -9.06
CA PHE A 84 -2.01 13.06 -9.71
C PHE A 84 -2.16 11.70 -9.04
N TRP A 85 -3.40 11.37 -8.65
CA TRP A 85 -3.71 10.10 -7.99
C TRP A 85 -4.67 9.28 -8.85
N GLY A 86 -4.17 8.14 -9.32
CA GLY A 86 -4.94 7.11 -10.02
C GLY A 86 -5.42 6.00 -9.09
N ARG A 87 -5.84 4.88 -9.69
CA ARG A 87 -6.20 3.65 -8.99
C ARG A 87 -5.36 2.49 -9.52
N ALA A 88 -4.65 1.80 -8.63
CA ALA A 88 -3.93 0.58 -8.97
C ALA A 88 -4.91 -0.58 -9.21
N ASP A 89 -4.46 -1.64 -9.88
CA ASP A 89 -5.23 -2.88 -9.89
C ASP A 89 -5.23 -3.47 -8.47
N SER A 90 -6.38 -3.92 -8.01
CA SER A 90 -6.53 -4.39 -6.63
C SER A 90 -7.62 -5.45 -6.54
N VAL A 91 -7.29 -6.54 -5.84
CA VAL A 91 -8.23 -7.64 -5.59
C VAL A 91 -8.19 -7.97 -4.10
N TYR A 92 -9.36 -7.96 -3.49
CA TYR A 92 -9.54 -8.40 -2.11
C TYR A 92 -9.99 -9.86 -2.07
N ASP A 93 -9.28 -10.67 -1.28
CA ASP A 93 -9.65 -12.04 -0.95
C ASP A 93 -9.98 -12.13 0.54
N PRO A 94 -11.25 -12.34 0.93
CA PRO A 94 -11.61 -12.44 2.34
C PRO A 94 -11.04 -13.69 3.01
N GLU A 95 -10.76 -14.77 2.28
CA GLU A 95 -10.36 -16.06 2.88
C GLU A 95 -8.85 -16.17 3.09
N ALA A 96 -8.05 -15.37 2.37
CA ALA A 96 -6.60 -15.31 2.53
C ALA A 96 -6.18 -14.47 3.74
N ASP A 97 -5.40 -15.04 4.66
CA ASP A 97 -4.71 -14.37 5.77
C ASP A 97 -5.56 -13.33 6.54
N ASN A 98 -6.78 -13.74 6.91
CA ASN A 98 -7.78 -12.90 7.57
C ASN A 98 -8.16 -11.64 6.76
N GLY A 99 -8.34 -11.80 5.45
CA GLY A 99 -8.66 -10.75 4.51
C GLY A 99 -7.41 -10.09 3.95
N THR A 100 -7.13 -10.33 2.68
CA THR A 100 -5.93 -9.81 2.00
C THR A 100 -6.29 -8.97 0.79
N LEU A 101 -5.76 -7.75 0.72
CA LEU A 101 -5.77 -6.92 -0.49
C LEU A 101 -4.47 -7.12 -1.24
N THR A 102 -4.55 -7.58 -2.49
CA THR A 102 -3.40 -7.63 -3.41
C THR A 102 -3.47 -6.45 -4.37
N ILE A 103 -2.43 -5.61 -4.36
CA ILE A 103 -2.28 -4.46 -5.24
C ILE A 103 -1.21 -4.78 -6.29
N ARG A 104 -1.53 -4.55 -7.57
CA ARG A 104 -0.58 -4.67 -8.69
C ARG A 104 -0.44 -3.35 -9.43
N TYR A 105 0.80 -2.98 -9.72
CA TYR A 105 1.12 -1.75 -10.44
C TYR A 105 2.55 -1.82 -11.00
N THR A 106 2.76 -1.27 -12.20
CA THR A 106 4.08 -1.18 -12.85
C THR A 106 4.46 0.29 -13.01
N PRO A 107 5.22 0.87 -12.08
CA PRO A 107 5.62 2.27 -12.16
C PRO A 107 6.49 2.57 -13.38
N ALA A 108 6.29 3.75 -13.98
CA ALA A 108 7.26 4.28 -14.95
C ALA A 108 8.47 4.90 -14.23
N SER A 109 8.22 5.55 -13.10
CA SER A 109 9.20 6.22 -12.25
C SER A 109 9.80 5.27 -11.22
N ASP A 110 10.96 5.65 -10.65
CA ASP A 110 11.58 4.86 -9.59
C ASP A 110 10.79 4.87 -8.27
N LEU A 111 9.95 5.89 -8.09
CA LEU A 111 9.12 6.11 -6.91
C LEU A 111 7.64 5.96 -7.26
N ALA A 112 6.90 5.32 -6.38
CA ALA A 112 5.44 5.30 -6.39
C ALA A 112 4.91 5.36 -4.96
N TRP A 113 3.84 6.12 -4.75
CA TRP A 113 3.12 6.22 -3.49
C TRP A 113 1.80 5.47 -3.61
N PHE A 114 1.47 4.73 -2.57
CA PHE A 114 0.20 4.03 -2.44
C PHE A 114 -0.51 4.54 -1.19
N ALA A 115 -1.81 4.81 -1.30
CA ALA A 115 -2.60 5.32 -0.18
C ALA A 115 -4.02 4.75 -0.20
N TYR A 116 -4.69 4.80 0.96
CA TYR A 116 -6.09 4.41 1.08
C TYR A 116 -7.02 5.35 0.26
N PHE A 117 -6.75 6.64 0.35
CA PHE A 117 -7.34 7.67 -0.50
C PHE A 117 -6.27 8.72 -0.82
N ALA A 118 -6.49 9.56 -1.82
CA ALA A 118 -5.55 10.65 -2.15
C ALA A 118 -5.35 11.55 -0.91
N PRO A 119 -4.13 11.63 -0.35
CA PRO A 119 -3.85 12.44 0.83
C PRO A 119 -3.99 13.92 0.50
N TYR A 120 -4.48 14.68 1.47
CA TYR A 120 -4.50 16.13 1.42
C TYR A 120 -3.28 16.65 2.20
N SER A 121 -2.23 17.12 1.52
CA SER A 121 -1.07 17.68 2.23
C SER A 121 -1.42 19.05 2.83
N MET A 122 -0.98 19.28 4.07
CA MET A 122 -1.08 20.58 4.73
C MET A 122 -0.09 21.61 4.15
N GLU A 123 0.94 21.14 3.46
CA GLU A 123 1.84 21.95 2.63
C GLU A 123 1.21 22.13 1.25
N ARG A 124 0.61 23.29 1.01
CA ARG A 124 0.30 23.83 -0.32
C ARG A 124 0.86 25.23 -0.44
#